data_AF-A0A1P8K7W6-F1
#
_entry.id   AF-A0A1P8K7W6-F1
#
_cell.length_a   1.000
_cell.length_b   1.000
_cell.length_c   1.000
_cell.angle_alpha   90.00
_cell.angle_beta   90.00
_cell.angle_gamma   90.00
#
_symmetry.space_group_name_H-M   'P 1'
#
loop_
_entity.id
_entity.type
_entity.pdbx_description
1 polymer ?
#
loop_
_entity_poly.entity_id
_entity_poly.type
_entity_poly.pdbx_seq_one_letter_code
_entity_poly.pdbx_strand_id
1 'polypeptide(L)'
;MTPEVQKKGLELPHVTAALAGAIGLLSLIQRQEISAGDFCVRFEHMWNFEFNNEALSDKEYQSLDALFDEVVWFSPLPRAQWEYPKYRDEAEIRAAVAATIRSFDLPNA
;
A
#
# COMPACT_ATOMS: atom_id res chain seq x y z
N MET A 1 7.45 -46.00 3.42
CA MET A 1 8.27 -44.85 3.89
C MET A 1 8.58 -44.02 2.65
N THR A 2 7.79 -42.99 2.39
CA THR A 2 7.94 -42.12 1.22
C THR A 2 8.81 -40.94 1.65
N PRO A 3 9.91 -40.61 0.97
CA PRO A 3 10.72 -39.47 1.36
C PRO A 3 9.96 -38.18 1.06
N GLU A 4 9.78 -37.36 2.09
CA GLU A 4 9.34 -35.98 1.97
C GLU A 4 10.35 -35.21 1.12
N VAL A 5 9.94 -34.80 -0.07
CA VAL A 5 10.69 -33.81 -0.86
C VAL A 5 10.45 -32.46 -0.20
N GLN A 6 11.41 -32.08 0.64
CA GLN A 6 11.61 -30.70 1.08
C GLN A 6 11.64 -29.80 -0.16
N LYS A 7 10.58 -29.01 -0.37
CA LYS A 7 10.60 -27.89 -1.32
C LYS A 7 11.48 -26.80 -0.73
N LYS A 8 12.79 -26.91 -1.01
CA LYS A 8 13.77 -25.84 -0.83
C LYS A 8 13.38 -24.63 -1.67
N GLY A 9 13.29 -23.47 -1.00
CA GLY A 9 13.68 -22.15 -1.48
C GLY A 9 13.34 -21.81 -2.93
N LEU A 10 12.19 -21.20 -3.12
CA LEU A 10 12.00 -20.24 -4.20
C LEU A 10 11.86 -18.86 -3.53
N GLU A 11 12.98 -18.25 -3.17
CA GLU A 11 12.99 -16.81 -2.84
C GLU A 11 12.61 -16.08 -4.12
N LEU A 12 11.34 -15.66 -4.21
CA LEU A 12 10.80 -14.95 -5.36
C LEU A 12 11.28 -13.49 -5.28
N PRO A 13 12.08 -12.99 -6.24
CA PRO A 13 12.57 -11.60 -6.26
C PRO A 13 11.45 -10.56 -6.46
N HIS A 14 10.22 -10.98 -6.70
CA HIS A 14 9.08 -10.07 -6.90
C HIS A 14 8.58 -9.44 -5.60
N VAL A 15 8.78 -10.12 -4.46
CA VAL A 15 8.36 -9.65 -3.13
C VAL A 15 9.08 -8.36 -2.76
N THR A 16 10.35 -8.23 -3.14
CA THR A 16 11.14 -7.03 -2.86
C THR A 16 10.87 -5.90 -3.85
N ALA A 17 10.60 -6.19 -5.13
CA ALA A 17 10.37 -5.16 -6.14
C ALA A 17 9.03 -4.43 -5.93
N ALA A 18 7.93 -5.17 -5.72
CA ALA A 18 6.61 -4.57 -5.49
C ALA A 18 6.58 -3.78 -4.17
N LEU A 19 7.15 -4.36 -3.09
CA LEU A 19 7.25 -3.67 -1.80
C LEU A 19 8.14 -2.42 -1.88
N ALA A 20 9.29 -2.49 -2.54
CA ALA A 20 10.16 -1.33 -2.76
C ALA A 20 9.46 -0.26 -3.60
N GLY A 21 8.69 -0.66 -4.62
CA GLY A 21 7.86 0.23 -5.41
C GLY A 21 6.82 0.96 -4.55
N ALA A 22 6.15 0.24 -3.65
CA ALA A 22 5.17 0.83 -2.74
C ALA A 22 5.83 1.79 -1.76
N ILE A 23 6.97 1.44 -1.17
CA ILE A 23 7.75 2.35 -0.30
C ILE A 23 8.15 3.63 -1.04
N GLY A 24 8.58 3.50 -2.30
CA GLY A 24 8.86 4.64 -3.17
C GLY A 24 7.62 5.52 -3.36
N LEU A 25 6.48 4.91 -3.65
CA LEU A 25 5.22 5.61 -3.85
C LEU A 25 4.74 6.34 -2.57
N LEU A 26 4.84 5.70 -1.40
CA LEU A 26 4.57 6.30 -0.09
C LEU A 26 5.46 7.54 0.15
N SER A 27 6.74 7.45 -0.20
CA SER A 27 7.68 8.56 -0.06
C SER A 27 7.35 9.73 -0.98
N LEU A 28 6.96 9.46 -2.23
CA LEU A 28 6.58 10.50 -3.20
C LEU A 28 5.36 11.31 -2.72
N ILE A 29 4.30 10.63 -2.24
CA ILE A 29 3.14 11.34 -1.71
C ILE A 29 3.50 12.08 -0.43
N GLN A 30 4.29 11.50 0.50
CA GLN A 30 4.67 12.19 1.73
C GLN A 30 5.44 13.50 1.47
N ARG A 31 6.30 13.50 0.45
CA ARG A 31 7.06 14.69 0.00
C ARG A 31 6.26 15.63 -0.91
N GLN A 32 4.97 15.34 -1.15
CA GLN A 32 4.06 16.09 -2.02
C GLN A 32 4.54 16.18 -3.48
N GLU A 33 5.30 15.20 -3.95
CA GLU A 33 5.78 15.13 -5.34
C GLU A 33 4.75 14.55 -6.31
N ILE A 34 3.71 13.91 -5.77
CA ILE A 34 2.54 13.42 -6.51
C ILE A 34 1.25 13.80 -5.79
N SER A 35 0.15 13.88 -6.55
CA SER A 35 -1.18 14.13 -5.97
C SER A 35 -1.72 12.89 -5.24
N ALA A 36 -2.70 13.08 -4.35
CA ALA A 36 -3.39 11.95 -3.71
C ALA A 36 -4.12 11.07 -4.75
N GLY A 37 -4.67 11.65 -5.81
CA GLY A 37 -5.31 10.89 -6.89
C GLY A 37 -4.33 9.98 -7.63
N ASP A 38 -3.18 10.52 -8.04
CA ASP A 38 -2.13 9.73 -8.71
C ASP A 38 -1.60 8.61 -7.81
N PHE A 39 -1.42 8.92 -6.52
CA PHE A 39 -1.04 7.93 -5.52
C PHE A 39 -2.09 6.81 -5.41
N CYS A 40 -3.37 7.15 -5.24
CA CYS A 40 -4.44 6.18 -5.03
C CYS A 40 -4.56 5.23 -6.22
N VAL A 41 -4.58 5.76 -7.45
CA VAL A 41 -4.67 4.93 -8.67
C VAL A 41 -3.48 3.98 -8.79
N ARG A 42 -2.26 4.46 -8.54
CA ARG A 42 -1.05 3.64 -8.64
C ARG A 42 -0.98 2.59 -7.53
N PHE A 43 -1.29 2.97 -6.30
CA PHE A 43 -1.27 2.06 -5.17
C PHE A 43 -2.32 0.96 -5.31
N GLU A 44 -3.54 1.32 -5.72
CA GLU A 44 -4.62 0.36 -6.01
C GLU A 44 -4.21 -0.63 -7.11
N HIS A 45 -3.57 -0.15 -8.19
CA HIS A 45 -3.04 -1.02 -9.23
C HIS A 45 -2.00 -2.00 -8.68
N MET A 46 -1.02 -1.50 -7.91
CA MET A 46 -0.01 -2.35 -7.30
C MET A 46 -0.64 -3.43 -6.40
N TRP A 47 -1.59 -3.05 -5.55
CA TRP A 47 -2.30 -3.97 -4.65
C TRP A 47 -3.04 -5.07 -5.39
N ASN A 48 -3.78 -4.72 -6.44
CA ASN A 48 -4.62 -5.67 -7.16
C ASN A 48 -3.83 -6.57 -8.13
N PHE A 49 -2.68 -6.13 -8.64
CA PHE A 49 -2.01 -6.80 -9.77
C PHE A 49 -0.54 -7.13 -9.59
N GLU A 50 0.18 -6.44 -8.69
CA GLU A 50 1.64 -6.57 -8.57
C GLU A 50 2.07 -7.24 -7.27
N PHE A 51 1.32 -7.02 -6.18
CA PHE A 51 1.61 -7.68 -4.90
C PHE A 51 1.29 -9.18 -4.95
N ASN A 52 2.24 -9.98 -4.50
CA ASN A 52 1.98 -11.36 -4.08
C ASN A 52 1.74 -11.36 -2.57
N ASN A 53 0.46 -11.30 -2.17
CA ASN A 53 0.07 -11.17 -0.77
C ASN A 53 0.56 -12.32 0.11
N GLU A 54 0.69 -13.54 -0.43
CA GLU A 54 1.21 -14.71 0.31
C GLU A 54 2.69 -14.57 0.67
N ALA A 55 3.39 -13.64 0.04
CA ALA A 55 4.82 -13.45 0.21
C ALA A 55 5.18 -12.24 1.07
N LEU A 56 4.20 -11.42 1.43
CA LEU A 56 4.35 -10.38 2.44
C LEU A 56 4.39 -11.03 3.82
N SER A 57 5.20 -10.50 4.73
CA SER A 57 5.04 -10.83 6.15
C SER A 57 3.71 -10.29 6.66
N ASP A 58 3.17 -10.91 7.72
CA ASP A 58 1.88 -10.51 8.31
C ASP A 58 1.81 -9.01 8.62
N LYS A 59 2.91 -8.43 9.10
CA LYS A 59 3.00 -6.99 9.43
C LYS A 59 2.90 -6.11 8.18
N GLU A 60 3.59 -6.48 7.09
CA GLU A 60 3.59 -5.74 5.84
C GLU A 60 2.22 -5.84 5.16
N TYR A 61 1.66 -7.05 5.10
CA TYR A 61 0.33 -7.29 4.57
C TYR A 61 -0.71 -6.45 5.31
N GLN A 62 -0.80 -6.55 6.64
CA GLN A 62 -1.78 -5.80 7.44
C GLN A 62 -1.63 -4.28 7.27
N SER A 63 -0.40 -3.78 7.15
CA SER A 63 -0.15 -2.35 6.99
C SER A 63 -0.57 -1.82 5.62
N LEU A 64 -0.35 -2.61 4.56
CA LEU A 64 -0.71 -2.25 3.20
C LEU A 64 -2.20 -2.48 2.91
N ASP A 65 -2.79 -3.53 3.49
CA ASP A 65 -4.23 -3.82 3.41
C ASP A 65 -5.05 -2.71 4.08
N ALA A 66 -4.65 -2.28 5.28
CA ALA A 66 -5.29 -1.14 5.95
C ALA A 66 -5.16 0.16 5.14
N LEU A 67 -4.05 0.36 4.43
CA LEU A 67 -3.89 1.51 3.54
C LEU A 67 -4.76 1.40 2.29
N PHE A 68 -4.85 0.19 1.71
CA PHE A 68 -5.69 -0.08 0.56
C PHE A 68 -7.16 0.22 0.87
N ASP A 69 -7.62 -0.21 2.05
CA ASP A 69 -8.97 0.07 2.56
C ASP A 69 -9.28 1.57 2.61
N GLU A 70 -8.29 2.45 2.80
CA GLU A 70 -8.48 3.91 2.75
C GLU A 70 -8.42 4.45 1.31
N VAL A 71 -7.47 3.94 0.51
CA VAL A 71 -7.21 4.35 -0.88
C VAL A 71 -8.43 4.14 -1.78
N VAL A 72 -9.12 3.00 -1.65
CA VAL A 72 -10.29 2.68 -2.49
C VAL A 72 -11.48 3.62 -2.27
N TRP A 73 -11.48 4.39 -1.17
CA TRP A 73 -12.51 5.39 -0.89
C TRP A 73 -12.08 6.82 -1.22
N PHE A 74 -10.90 7.03 -1.83
CA PHE A 74 -10.51 8.39 -2.21
C PHE A 74 -11.49 9.03 -3.18
N SER A 75 -11.85 10.28 -2.91
CA SER A 75 -12.67 11.12 -3.79
C SER A 75 -12.01 12.48 -4.01
N PRO A 76 -11.79 12.91 -5.27
CA PRO A 76 -11.26 14.24 -5.56
C PRO A 76 -12.33 15.33 -5.46
N LEU A 77 -13.60 14.97 -5.31
CA LEU A 77 -14.69 15.93 -5.19
C LEU A 77 -14.68 16.59 -3.81
N PRO A 78 -15.10 17.86 -3.69
CA PRO A 78 -15.28 18.49 -2.40
C PRO A 78 -16.23 17.68 -1.50
N ARG A 79 -15.92 17.61 -0.20
CA ARG A 79 -16.70 16.83 0.79
C ARG A 79 -18.20 17.16 0.79
N ALA A 80 -18.58 18.39 0.47
CA ALA A 80 -19.99 18.81 0.35
C ALA A 80 -20.77 18.08 -0.76
N GLN A 81 -20.08 17.43 -1.70
CA GLN A 81 -20.65 16.68 -2.83
C GLN A 81 -20.64 15.16 -2.59
N TRP A 82 -20.23 14.71 -1.41
CA TRP A 82 -20.15 13.30 -1.09
C TRP A 82 -21.51 12.74 -0.67
N GLU A 83 -21.90 11.65 -1.31
CA GLU A 83 -23.12 10.90 -0.96
C GLU A 83 -22.82 9.76 0.03
N TYR A 84 -21.56 9.32 0.12
CA TYR A 84 -21.13 8.22 0.97
C TYR A 84 -20.15 8.69 2.05
N PRO A 85 -20.40 8.36 3.33
CA PRO A 85 -19.58 8.82 4.46
C PRO A 85 -18.19 8.19 4.52
N LYS A 86 -17.94 7.13 3.73
CA LYS A 86 -16.65 6.46 3.67
C LYS A 86 -15.63 7.17 2.80
N TYR A 87 -16.05 8.10 1.95
CA TYR A 87 -15.12 8.81 1.08
C TYR A 87 -14.00 9.48 1.88
N ARG A 88 -12.83 9.52 1.25
CA ARG A 88 -11.60 10.09 1.80
C ARG A 88 -11.12 11.25 0.96
N ASP A 89 -10.74 12.31 1.65
CA ASP A 89 -10.05 13.44 1.04
C ASP A 89 -8.53 13.24 1.06
N GLU A 90 -7.83 14.16 0.44
CA GLU A 90 -6.37 14.12 0.35
C GLU A 90 -5.69 14.14 1.74
N ALA A 91 -6.24 14.87 2.72
CA ALA A 91 -5.63 14.95 4.05
C ALA A 91 -5.75 13.61 4.78
N GLU A 92 -6.90 12.93 4.65
CA GLU A 92 -7.12 11.60 5.22
C GLU A 92 -6.20 10.55 4.57
N ILE A 93 -6.05 10.56 3.25
CA ILE A 93 -5.11 9.67 2.54
C ILE A 93 -3.66 9.90 3.01
N ARG A 94 -3.24 11.15 3.12
CA ARG A 94 -1.89 11.49 3.62
C ARG A 94 -1.68 11.02 5.07
N ALA A 95 -2.72 11.11 5.91
CA ALA A 95 -2.66 10.60 7.27
C ALA A 95 -2.53 9.07 7.32
N ALA A 96 -3.27 8.35 6.48
CA ALA A 96 -3.16 6.90 6.33
C ALA A 96 -1.76 6.50 5.86
N VAL A 97 -1.22 7.17 4.83
CA VAL A 97 0.16 6.94 4.36
C VAL A 97 1.18 7.16 5.49
N ALA A 98 1.06 8.24 6.25
CA ALA A 98 1.98 8.50 7.35
C ALA A 98 1.90 7.41 8.44
N ALA A 99 0.72 6.83 8.68
CA ALA A 99 0.56 5.70 9.60
C ALA A 99 1.24 4.43 9.08
N THR A 100 1.08 4.13 7.79
CA THR A 100 1.75 3.02 7.11
C THR A 100 3.27 3.17 7.15
N ILE A 101 3.82 4.37 6.88
CA ILE A 101 5.27 4.59 6.94
C ILE A 101 5.83 4.34 8.33
N ARG A 102 5.10 4.76 9.38
CA ARG A 102 5.48 4.47 10.77
C ARG A 102 5.44 2.97 11.08
N SER A 103 4.52 2.20 10.49
CA SER A 103 4.46 0.75 10.74
C SER A 103 5.64 0.01 10.09
N PHE A 104 6.19 0.54 8.99
CA PHE A 104 7.39 -0.01 8.37
C PHE A 104 8.71 0.37 9.07
N ASP A 105 8.67 1.12 10.18
CA ASP A 105 9.85 1.67 10.86
C ASP A 105 10.76 2.48 9.90
N LEU A 106 10.18 3.02 8.83
CA LEU A 106 10.90 3.87 7.89
C LEU A 106 11.17 5.22 8.56
N PRO A 107 12.40 5.76 8.44
CA PRO A 107 12.70 7.07 9.00
C PRO A 107 11.74 8.11 8.41
N ASN A 108 11.23 9.01 9.24
CA ASN A 108 10.52 10.19 8.76
C ASN A 108 11.47 10.94 7.82
N ALA A 109 11.18 10.91 6.52
CA ALA A 109 11.92 11.64 5.50
C ALA A 109 11.82 13.17 5.72
#